data_AF-A0A495YG08-F1
#
_entry.id   AF-A0A495YG08-F1
#
_cell.length_a   1.000
_cell.length_b   1.000
_cell.length_c   1.000
_cell.angle_alpha   90.00
_cell.angle_beta   90.00
_cell.angle_gamma   90.00
#
_symmetry.space_group_name_H-M   'P 1'
#
loop_
_entity.id
_entity.type
_entity.pdbx_description
1 polymer ?
#
loop_
_entity_poly.entity_id
_entity_poly.type
_entity_poly.pdbx_seq_one_letter_code
_entity_poly.pdbx_strand_id
1 'polypeptide(L)'
;GGFCICGAEKRDETDDGARKAVTYIVAANKQLGLRPYHRYRHHVLAGAQEAHLPVGYIAAVERVESIEDTDSARVAKEGGIYQNKVAQRG
;
A
#
# COMPACT_ATOMS: atom_id res chain seq x y z
N GLY A 1 -1.24 -19.74 -16.79
CA GLY A 1 -1.98 -19.77 -15.52
C GLY A 1 -2.42 -18.36 -15.21
N GLY A 2 -3.71 -18.08 -15.28
CA GLY A 2 -4.28 -16.73 -15.07
C GLY A 2 -4.36 -16.39 -13.59
N PHE A 3 -4.06 -15.14 -13.26
CA PHE A 3 -4.13 -14.62 -11.90
C PHE A 3 -5.59 -14.23 -11.60
N CYS A 4 -6.25 -14.96 -10.68
CA CYS A 4 -7.63 -14.64 -10.29
C CYS A 4 -7.63 -13.49 -9.27
N ILE A 5 -8.14 -12.33 -9.67
CA ILE A 5 -8.46 -11.23 -8.77
C ILE A 5 -9.91 -11.40 -8.34
N CYS A 6 -10.14 -11.68 -7.07
CA CYS A 6 -11.48 -11.72 -6.50
C CYS A 6 -11.78 -10.34 -5.89
N GLY A 7 -12.72 -9.61 -6.48
CA GLY A 7 -13.35 -8.48 -5.80
C GLY A 7 -14.27 -9.01 -4.70
N ALA A 8 -14.05 -8.55 -3.47
CA ALA A 8 -14.92 -8.84 -2.34
C ALA A 8 -15.57 -7.54 -1.89
N GLU A 9 -16.90 -7.50 -1.87
CA GLU A 9 -17.63 -6.43 -1.21
C GLU A 9 -17.51 -6.62 0.30
N LYS A 10 -17.06 -5.57 0.99
CA LYS A 10 -16.93 -5.52 2.44
C LYS A 10 -17.72 -4.34 2.97
N ARG A 11 -18.27 -4.52 4.17
CA ARG A 11 -18.90 -3.45 4.92
C ARG A 11 -17.88 -2.98 5.93
N ASP A 12 -17.42 -1.75 5.76
CA ASP A 12 -16.44 -1.13 6.65
C ASP A 12 -17.15 -0.09 7.51
N GLU A 13 -16.85 -0.10 8.80
CA GLU A 13 -17.34 0.90 9.73
C GLU A 13 -16.48 2.16 9.60
N THR A 14 -17.12 3.30 9.37
CA THR A 14 -16.49 4.61 9.40
C THR A 14 -17.15 5.47 10.47
N ASP A 15 -16.53 6.59 10.81
CA ASP A 15 -17.09 7.54 11.79
C ASP A 15 -18.49 8.08 11.40
N ASP A 16 -18.82 8.04 10.11
CA ASP A 16 -20.11 8.44 9.52
C ASP A 16 -21.07 7.25 9.30
N GLY A 17 -20.76 6.10 9.91
CA GLY A 17 -21.52 4.87 9.78
C GLY A 17 -21.07 3.98 8.63
N ALA A 18 -21.51 2.72 8.66
CA ALA A 18 -20.92 1.70 7.82
C ALA A 18 -21.17 1.89 6.31
N ARG A 19 -20.10 1.85 5.51
CA ARG A 19 -20.12 1.99 4.04
C ARG A 19 -19.78 0.66 3.37
N LYS A 20 -20.33 0.44 2.16
CA LYS A 20 -19.92 -0.66 1.30
C LYS A 20 -18.68 -0.24 0.51
N ALA A 21 -17.64 -1.05 0.56
CA ALA A 21 -16.43 -0.87 -0.21
C ALA A 21 -16.13 -2.15 -1.00
N VAL A 22 -15.59 -1.98 -2.21
CA VAL A 22 -15.05 -3.10 -2.98
C VAL A 22 -13.57 -3.21 -2.63
N THR A 23 -13.16 -4.36 -2.09
CA THR A 23 -11.77 -4.66 -1.80
C THR A 23 -11.27 -5.73 -2.76
N TYR A 24 -10.12 -5.48 -3.40
CA TYR A 24 -9.46 -6.48 -4.22
C TYR A 24 -8.50 -7.28 -3.35
N ILE A 25 -8.79 -8.56 -3.17
CA ILE A 25 -7.87 -9.46 -2.48
C ILE A 25 -7.17 -10.29 -3.54
N VAL A 26 -5.88 -10.00 -3.72
CA VAL A 26 -5.01 -10.82 -4.56
C VAL A 26 -4.61 -12.06 -3.75
N ALA A 27 -5.28 -13.19 -4.03
CA ALA A 27 -5.15 -14.43 -3.27
C ALA A 27 -4.50 -15.59 -4.06
N ALA A 28 -4.10 -15.39 -5.32
CA ALA A 28 -3.83 -16.52 -6.20
C ALA A 28 -2.54 -17.32 -5.88
N ASN A 29 -1.56 -16.73 -5.19
CA ASN A 29 -0.38 -17.47 -4.74
C ASN A 29 0.32 -16.71 -3.60
N LYS A 30 -0.28 -16.70 -2.40
CA LYS A 30 0.36 -16.13 -1.21
C LYS A 30 1.53 -17.03 -0.81
N GLN A 31 2.69 -16.88 -1.44
CA GLN A 31 3.89 -17.52 -0.94
C GLN A 31 4.16 -16.95 0.45
N LEU A 32 4.00 -17.82 1.46
CA LEU A 32 4.32 -17.50 2.83
C LEU A 32 5.78 -17.05 2.90
N GLY A 33 6.03 -15.90 3.54
CA GLY A 33 7.37 -15.34 3.71
C GLY A 33 7.80 -14.32 2.64
N LEU A 34 6.96 -13.99 1.66
CA LEU A 34 7.20 -12.82 0.80
C LEU A 34 7.15 -11.54 1.65
N ARG A 35 8.28 -10.84 1.72
CA ARG A 35 8.41 -9.55 2.38
C ARG A 35 8.15 -8.42 1.38
N PRO A 36 7.36 -7.39 1.73
CA PRO A 36 7.18 -6.24 0.85
C PRO A 36 8.50 -5.51 0.62
N TYR A 37 8.66 -4.88 -0.55
CA TYR A 37 9.79 -3.99 -0.77
C TYR A 37 9.70 -2.73 0.10
N HIS A 38 10.83 -2.16 0.50
CA HIS A 38 10.90 -0.92 1.30
C HIS A 38 10.08 0.21 0.66
N ARG A 39 10.16 0.37 -0.66
CA ARG A 39 9.38 1.36 -1.42
C ARG A 39 7.88 1.15 -1.24
N TYR A 40 7.39 -0.08 -1.35
CA TYR A 40 5.97 -0.37 -1.19
C TYR A 40 5.49 -0.02 0.23
N ARG A 41 6.27 -0.38 1.25
CA ARG A 41 5.99 0.02 2.64
C ARG A 41 5.95 1.54 2.80
N HIS A 42 6.88 2.27 2.19
CA HIS A 42 6.89 3.73 2.22
C HIS A 42 5.62 4.34 1.60
N HIS A 43 5.16 3.80 0.47
CA HIS A 43 3.90 4.24 -0.16
C HIS A 43 2.70 4.06 0.77
N VAL A 44 2.59 2.90 1.43
CA VAL A 44 1.50 2.62 2.37
C VAL A 44 1.54 3.56 3.57
N LEU A 45 2.72 3.82 4.13
CA LEU A 45 2.88 4.73 5.26
C LEU A 45 2.53 6.17 4.88
N ALA A 46 3.02 6.65 3.73
CA ALA A 46 2.71 7.99 3.24
C ALA A 46 1.19 8.17 3.03
N GLY A 47 0.53 7.21 2.39
CA GLY A 47 -0.92 7.24 2.20
C GLY A 47 -1.70 7.16 3.51
N ALA A 48 -1.27 6.32 4.45
CA ALA A 48 -1.91 6.20 5.77
C ALA A 48 -1.80 7.50 6.60
N GLN A 49 -0.66 8.19 6.51
CA GLN A 49 -0.45 9.48 7.14
C GLN A 49 -1.31 10.58 6.49
N GLU A 50 -1.33 10.65 5.16
CA GLU A 50 -2.18 11.62 4.42
C GLU A 50 -3.68 11.41 4.70
N ALA A 51 -4.10 10.15 4.88
CA ALA A 51 -5.47 9.79 5.23
C ALA A 51 -5.79 9.90 6.73
N HIS A 52 -4.83 10.36 7.57
CA HIS A 52 -4.98 10.51 9.02
C HIS A 52 -5.44 9.21 9.73
N LEU A 53 -4.94 8.06 9.27
CA LEU A 53 -5.27 6.78 9.90
C LEU A 53 -4.73 6.71 11.35
N PRO A 54 -5.35 5.89 12.22
CA PRO A 54 -4.93 5.80 13.61
C PRO A 54 -3.43 5.49 13.78
N VAL A 55 -2.79 6.15 14.74
CA VAL A 55 -1.35 5.98 15.01
C VAL A 55 -0.99 4.51 15.27
N GLY A 56 -1.87 3.75 15.92
CA GLY A 56 -1.70 2.32 16.14
C GLY A 56 -1.63 1.50 14.84
N TYR A 57 -2.40 1.89 13.83
CA TYR A 57 -2.36 1.27 12.50
C TYR A 57 -1.06 1.58 11.77
N ILE A 58 -0.63 2.84 11.77
CA ILE A 58 0.64 3.27 11.15
C ILE A 58 1.81 2.52 11.80
N ALA A 59 1.84 2.47 13.14
CA ALA A 59 2.87 1.74 13.88
C ALA A 59 2.85 0.23 13.62
N ALA A 60 1.68 -0.35 13.31
CA ALA A 60 1.59 -1.75 12.91
C ALA A 60 2.23 -1.99 11.53
N VAL A 61 1.98 -1.09 10.56
CA VAL A 61 2.60 -1.13 9.23
C VAL A 61 4.12 -0.91 9.32
N GLU A 62 4.59 -0.05 10.23
CA GLU A 62 6.02 0.18 10.45
C GLU A 62 6.78 -1.05 11.00
N ARG A 63 6.09 -1.98 11.66
CA ARG A 63 6.71 -3.21 12.15
C ARG A 63 6.82 -4.29 11.08
N VAL A 64 6.22 -4.10 9.91
CA VAL A 64 6.33 -5.05 8.81
C VAL A 64 7.75 -5.02 8.26
N GLU A 65 8.42 -6.17 8.34
CA GLU A 65 9.74 -6.36 7.77
C GLU A 65 9.67 -6.22 6.25
N SER A 66 10.54 -5.39 5.69
CA SER A 66 10.61 -5.12 4.26
C SER A 66 12.01 -5.37 3.74
N ILE A 67 12.13 -5.63 2.44
CA ILE A 67 13.39 -5.94 1.77
C ILE A 67 13.74 -4.83 0.76
N GLU A 68 15.03 -4.66 0.49
CA GLU A 68 15.49 -3.75 -0.55
C GLU A 68 15.14 -4.30 -1.93
N ASP A 69 14.74 -3.40 -2.84
CA ASP A 69 14.45 -3.78 -4.22
C ASP A 69 15.75 -3.79 -5.03
N THR A 70 16.20 -4.97 -5.43
CA THR A 70 17.43 -5.15 -6.22
C THR A 70 17.24 -4.85 -7.71
N ASP A 71 16.00 -4.62 -8.16
CA ASP A 71 15.70 -4.29 -9.56
C ASP A 71 15.81 -2.77 -9.81
N SER A 72 17.03 -2.35 -10.14
CA SER A 72 17.37 -0.95 -10.39
C SER A 72 16.55 -0.32 -11.54
N ALA A 73 16.07 -1.11 -12.51
CA ALA A 73 15.25 -0.62 -13.62
C ALA A 73 13.83 -0.23 -13.15
N ARG A 74 13.25 -1.02 -12.22
CA ARG A 74 11.98 -0.67 -11.56
C ARG A 74 12.14 0.49 -10.58
N VAL A 75 13.28 0.55 -9.88
CA VAL A 75 13.62 1.68 -9.02
C VAL A 75 13.64 2.99 -9.82
N ALA A 76 14.27 3.03 -11.00
CA ALA A 76 14.30 4.22 -11.84
C ALA A 76 12.92 4.65 -12.36
N LYS A 77 12.06 3.69 -12.73
CA LYS A 77 10.74 3.97 -13.32
C LYS A 77 9.73 4.56 -12.34
N GLU A 78 9.70 4.10 -11.08
CA GLU A 78 8.74 4.58 -10.08
C GLU A 78 9.33 5.62 -9.10
N GLY A 79 10.62 5.96 -9.24
CA GLY A 79 11.27 7.03 -8.46
C GLY A 79 10.67 8.43 -8.66
N GLY A 80 9.82 8.61 -9.69
CA GLY A 80 9.14 9.86 -10.00
C GLY A 80 7.80 10.09 -9.28
N ILE A 81 7.23 9.11 -8.57
CA ILE A 81 5.86 9.22 -8.02
C ILE A 81 5.73 10.35 -6.98
N TYR A 82 6.83 10.69 -6.27
CA TYR A 82 6.86 11.78 -5.28
C TYR A 82 7.64 13.03 -5.70
N GLN A 83 8.37 12.98 -6.82
CA GLN A 83 9.21 14.09 -7.30
C GLN A 83 8.39 15.30 -7.77
N ASN A 84 7.08 15.14 -8.02
CA ASN A 84 6.21 16.20 -8.56
C ASN A 84 5.37 16.96 -7.50
N LYS A 85 5.60 16.77 -6.18
CA LYS A 85 4.95 17.61 -5.15
C LYS A 85 5.74 18.88 -4.81
N VAL A 86 7.03 18.98 -5.19
CA VAL A 86 7.86 20.18 -4.92
C VAL A 86 7.61 21.29 -5.96
N ALA A 87 7.21 20.93 -7.18
CA ALA A 87 7.04 21.89 -8.28
C ALA A 87 5.69 22.64 -8.31
N GLN A 88 4.73 22.30 -7.45
CA GLN A 88 3.38 22.92 -7.42
C GLN A 88 3.13 23.80 -6.19
N ARG A 89 4.21 24.16 -5.45
CA ARG A 89 4.21 25.19 -4.40
C ARG A 89 5.12 26.38 -4.77
N GLY A 90 5.29 26.63 -6.07
CA GLY A 90 5.87 27.86 -6.61
C GLY A 90 4.76 28.83 -7.00
#